data_AF-A0A1A3NXR8-F1
#
_entry.id   AF-A0A1A3NXR8-F1
#
_cell.length_a   1.000
_cell.length_b   1.000
_cell.length_c   1.000
_cell.angle_alpha   90.00
_cell.angle_beta   90.00
_cell.angle_gamma   90.00
#
_symmetry.space_group_name_H-M   'P 1'
#
loop_
_entity.id
_entity.type
_entity.pdbx_description
1 polymer ?
#
loop_
_entity_poly.entity_id
_entity_poly.type
_entity_poly.pdbx_seq_one_letter_code
_entity_poly.pdbx_strand_id
1 'polypeptide(L)'
;MISWPDLGTRVTLRYRRPPGSVPPLTDAVGHLLAIEPVVRVRTKTNTIVEIAPSDVVVLRVLSDAPVRTADIRNLERAAAAAAPGAEEFWLDGWLLRGHGATPAANSAVPLDLSASVSAIPAIVAWYRARGLPPRLLIPDRLLRVDLVSVHTENVLVREVNVEPRDVTDHAPAVVTDAPDGTRWVGLPAALTRDRFDDLLAWGAAYGATRAYVCVADTDSAAARALGFGLHHRRRYVLPPENRST
;
A
#
# COMPACT_ATOMS: atom_id res chain seq x y z
N MET A 1 -1.08 22.57 -26.91
CA MET A 1 0.10 22.44 -26.03
C MET A 1 -0.23 21.40 -24.99
N ILE A 2 0.61 20.37 -24.81
CA ILE A 2 0.36 19.32 -23.81
C ILE A 2 0.58 19.92 -22.42
N SER A 3 -0.38 19.74 -21.52
CA SER A 3 -0.18 20.06 -20.10
C SER A 3 0.57 18.90 -19.46
N TRP A 4 1.75 19.19 -18.90
CA TRP A 4 2.61 18.20 -18.28
C TRP A 4 2.29 18.07 -16.79
N PRO A 5 2.18 16.84 -16.26
CA PRO A 5 2.04 16.62 -14.82
C PRO A 5 3.38 16.80 -14.09
N ASP A 6 3.35 16.81 -12.77
CA ASP A 6 4.55 16.86 -11.94
C ASP A 6 5.50 15.69 -12.25
N LEU A 7 6.80 15.95 -12.15
CA LEU A 7 7.81 14.90 -12.24
C LEU A 7 7.56 13.83 -11.18
N GLY A 8 7.81 12.57 -11.53
CA GLY A 8 7.44 11.41 -10.74
C GLY A 8 6.04 10.87 -11.04
N THR A 9 5.17 11.61 -11.73
CA THR A 9 3.84 11.13 -12.10
C THR A 9 3.92 9.98 -13.10
N ARG A 10 3.12 8.92 -12.87
CA ARG A 10 2.99 7.81 -13.82
C ARG A 10 2.14 8.24 -15.00
N VAL A 11 2.68 8.12 -16.21
CA VAL A 11 2.05 8.55 -17.45
C VAL A 11 2.09 7.44 -18.51
N THR A 12 1.16 7.52 -19.44
CA THR A 12 1.29 6.90 -20.77
C THR A 12 1.42 8.01 -21.80
N LEU A 13 2.48 7.92 -22.62
CA LEU A 13 2.76 8.83 -23.71
C LEU A 13 2.64 8.07 -25.03
N ARG A 14 1.83 8.58 -25.95
CA ARG A 14 1.86 8.16 -27.35
C ARG A 14 2.67 9.17 -28.14
N TYR A 15 3.71 8.72 -28.84
CA TYR A 15 4.63 9.61 -29.53
C TYR A 15 5.01 9.13 -30.93
N ARG A 16 5.45 10.08 -31.76
CA ARG A 16 5.95 9.85 -33.12
C ARG A 16 7.33 9.21 -33.09
N ARG A 17 7.51 8.17 -33.88
CA ARG A 17 8.83 7.58 -34.14
C ARG A 17 9.51 8.31 -35.31
N PRO A 18 10.83 8.14 -35.49
CA PRO A 18 11.54 8.73 -36.62
C PRO A 18 10.84 8.44 -37.96
N PRO A 19 10.85 9.40 -38.91
CA PRO A 19 10.24 9.21 -40.22
C PRO A 19 10.67 7.90 -40.88
N GLY A 20 9.71 7.15 -41.43
CA GLY A 20 9.94 5.82 -42.02
C GLY A 20 9.75 4.64 -41.06
N SER A 21 9.48 4.89 -39.78
CA SER A 21 9.15 3.83 -38.82
C SER A 21 7.78 3.18 -39.09
N VAL A 22 7.72 1.85 -38.97
CA VAL A 22 6.46 1.08 -38.97
C VAL A 22 6.36 0.31 -37.64
N PRO A 23 5.32 0.55 -36.81
CA PRO A 23 4.34 1.62 -36.92
C PRO A 23 4.95 3.03 -36.70
N PRO A 24 4.31 4.11 -37.20
CA PRO A 24 4.82 5.48 -37.09
C PRO A 24 4.64 6.10 -35.69
N LEU A 25 3.77 5.50 -34.87
CA LEU A 25 3.52 5.88 -33.48
C LEU A 25 3.85 4.70 -32.57
N THR A 26 4.29 5.00 -31.36
CA THR A 26 4.45 4.01 -30.30
C THR A 26 4.08 4.61 -28.95
N ASP A 27 3.86 3.75 -27.96
CA ASP A 27 3.50 4.15 -26.60
C ASP A 27 4.67 3.90 -25.64
N ALA A 28 4.83 4.79 -24.65
CA ALA A 28 5.72 4.62 -23.50
C ALA A 28 4.92 4.77 -22.21
N VAL A 29 5.06 3.81 -21.30
CA VAL A 29 4.37 3.81 -20.00
C VAL A 29 5.41 3.79 -18.88
N GLY A 30 5.34 4.75 -17.98
CA GLY A 30 6.33 4.88 -16.91
C GLY A 30 6.17 6.15 -16.09
N HIS A 31 7.18 6.47 -15.28
CA HIS A 31 7.21 7.71 -14.50
C HIS A 31 7.93 8.80 -15.27
N LEU A 32 7.33 10.00 -15.32
CA LEU A 32 7.91 11.18 -15.93
C LEU A 32 9.10 11.67 -15.12
N LEU A 33 10.30 11.71 -15.69
CA LEU A 33 11.53 12.12 -15.00
C LEU A 33 12.01 13.53 -15.38
N ALA A 34 11.76 13.93 -16.63
CA ALA A 34 12.10 15.25 -17.15
C ALA A 34 11.17 15.59 -18.31
N ILE A 35 11.02 16.89 -18.61
CA ILE A 35 10.19 17.40 -19.70
C ILE A 35 11.06 18.14 -20.73
N GLU A 36 11.94 19.03 -20.26
CA GLU A 36 12.88 19.78 -21.11
C GLU A 36 14.35 19.43 -20.80
N PRO A 37 15.24 19.45 -21.80
CA PRO A 37 14.97 19.67 -23.23
C PRO A 37 14.33 18.45 -23.92
N VAL A 38 14.33 17.30 -23.23
CA VAL A 38 13.83 16.02 -23.73
C VAL A 38 12.96 15.40 -22.64
N VAL A 39 11.82 14.84 -23.06
CA VAL A 39 10.91 14.14 -22.16
C VAL A 39 11.53 12.79 -21.84
N ARG A 40 11.77 12.53 -20.55
CA ARG A 40 12.34 11.25 -20.09
C ARG A 40 11.29 10.48 -19.32
N VAL A 41 10.99 9.26 -19.74
CA VAL A 41 10.05 8.36 -19.05
C VAL A 41 10.77 7.10 -18.64
N ARG A 42 10.79 6.81 -17.33
CA ARG A 42 11.31 5.54 -16.80
C ARG A 42 10.23 4.49 -16.78
N THR A 43 10.37 3.49 -17.65
CA THR A 43 9.46 2.36 -17.76
C THR A 43 9.58 1.41 -16.55
N LYS A 44 8.64 0.46 -16.44
CA LYS A 44 8.66 -0.56 -15.37
C LYS A 44 9.93 -1.44 -15.37
N THR A 45 10.61 -1.57 -16.51
CA THR A 45 11.86 -2.33 -16.66
C THR A 45 13.09 -1.48 -16.37
N ASN A 46 12.92 -0.31 -15.76
CA ASN A 46 13.97 0.68 -15.49
C ASN A 46 14.65 1.26 -16.76
N THR A 47 14.11 0.98 -17.95
CA THR A 47 14.56 1.57 -19.21
C THR A 47 14.05 3.01 -19.32
N ILE A 48 14.94 3.95 -19.66
CA ILE A 48 14.60 5.35 -19.94
C ILE A 48 14.22 5.48 -21.41
N VAL A 49 13.02 5.98 -21.67
CA VAL A 49 12.57 6.37 -23.01
C VAL A 49 12.68 7.88 -23.13
N GLU A 50 13.37 8.34 -24.17
CA GLU A 50 13.63 9.75 -24.44
C GLU A 50 12.85 10.19 -25.68
N ILE A 51 12.06 11.27 -25.54
CA ILE A 51 11.11 11.71 -26.56
C ILE A 51 11.20 13.24 -26.69
N ALA A 52 11.26 13.76 -27.91
CA ALA A 52 11.14 15.20 -28.11
C ALA A 52 9.75 15.68 -27.66
N PRO A 53 9.63 16.78 -26.90
CA PRO A 53 8.33 17.29 -26.44
C PRO A 53 7.31 17.48 -27.60
N SER A 54 7.79 17.84 -28.79
CA SER A 54 6.99 18.02 -30.01
C SER A 54 6.46 16.71 -30.62
N ASP A 55 7.10 15.57 -30.33
CA ASP A 55 6.73 14.27 -30.86
C ASP A 55 5.64 13.58 -30.04
N VAL A 56 5.39 14.05 -28.82
CA VAL A 56 4.30 13.53 -27.98
C VAL A 56 2.97 14.01 -28.55
N VAL A 57 2.11 13.03 -28.86
CA VAL A 57 0.79 13.25 -29.47
C VAL A 57 -0.32 13.11 -28.44
N VAL A 58 -0.17 12.19 -27.49
CA VAL A 58 -1.12 11.98 -26.40
C VAL A 58 -0.36 11.79 -25.10
N LEU A 59 -0.79 12.48 -24.05
CA LEU A 59 -0.37 12.24 -22.67
C LEU A 59 -1.61 11.86 -21.87
N ARG A 60 -1.53 10.79 -21.09
CA ARG A 60 -2.51 10.50 -20.04
C ARG A 60 -1.77 10.22 -18.74
N VAL A 61 -2.21 10.87 -17.66
CA VAL A 61 -1.84 10.47 -16.30
C VAL A 61 -2.50 9.12 -16.04
N LEU A 62 -1.68 8.15 -15.65
CA LEU A 62 -2.17 6.87 -15.18
C LEU A 62 -2.28 6.91 -13.68
N SER A 63 -3.39 6.37 -13.15
CA SER A 63 -3.39 5.90 -11.77
C SER A 63 -2.35 4.80 -11.59
N ASP A 64 -2.00 4.51 -10.35
CA ASP A 64 -1.13 3.39 -10.02
C ASP A 64 -1.59 2.09 -10.69
N ALA A 65 -0.65 1.15 -10.87
CA ALA A 65 -0.98 -0.14 -11.47
C ALA A 65 -2.15 -0.78 -10.70
N PRO A 66 -3.08 -1.48 -11.39
CA PRO A 66 -4.19 -2.13 -10.71
C PRO A 66 -3.66 -3.02 -9.58
N VAL A 67 -3.98 -2.65 -8.34
CA VAL A 67 -3.55 -3.40 -7.15
C VAL A 67 -4.27 -4.74 -7.16
N ARG A 68 -3.53 -5.86 -7.21
CA ARG A 68 -4.11 -7.20 -7.24
C ARG A 68 -4.44 -7.66 -5.83
N THR A 69 -5.37 -8.60 -5.71
CA THR A 69 -5.74 -9.21 -4.42
C THR A 69 -4.54 -9.87 -3.73
N ALA A 70 -3.58 -10.42 -4.49
CA ALA A 70 -2.32 -10.94 -3.94
C ALA A 70 -1.45 -9.83 -3.33
N ASP A 71 -1.30 -8.69 -4.02
CA ASP A 71 -0.52 -7.54 -3.53
C ASP A 71 -1.11 -7.00 -2.21
N ILE A 72 -2.46 -6.97 -2.10
CA ILE A 72 -3.16 -6.60 -0.86
C ILE A 72 -2.81 -7.58 0.27
N ARG A 73 -2.93 -8.89 0.03
CA ARG A 73 -2.59 -9.91 1.04
C ARG A 73 -1.14 -9.79 1.48
N ASN A 74 -0.21 -9.63 0.55
CA ASN A 74 1.22 -9.52 0.84
C ASN A 74 1.54 -8.31 1.73
N LEU A 75 0.97 -7.14 1.41
CA LEU A 75 1.14 -5.95 2.23
C LEU A 75 0.48 -6.09 3.60
N GLU A 76 -0.73 -6.66 3.69
CA GLU A 76 -1.41 -6.85 4.97
C GLU A 76 -0.72 -7.91 5.85
N ARG A 77 -0.03 -8.90 5.27
CA ARG A 77 0.87 -9.82 5.99
C ARG A 77 2.06 -9.06 6.58
N ALA A 78 2.73 -8.22 5.77
CA ALA A 78 3.85 -7.41 6.23
C ALA A 78 3.43 -6.41 7.33
N ALA A 79 2.26 -5.78 7.17
CA ALA A 79 1.70 -4.87 8.14
C ALA A 79 1.27 -5.55 9.44
N ALA A 80 0.75 -6.79 9.36
CA ALA A 80 0.45 -7.57 10.55
C ALA A 80 1.71 -7.95 11.33
N ALA A 81 2.78 -8.35 10.63
CA ALA A 81 4.07 -8.65 11.24
C ALA A 81 4.74 -7.43 11.90
N ALA A 82 4.51 -6.22 11.36
CA ALA A 82 5.06 -4.97 11.91
C ALA A 82 4.36 -4.51 13.20
N ALA A 83 3.13 -4.97 13.42
CA ALA A 83 2.33 -4.65 14.60
C ALA A 83 1.66 -5.94 15.13
N PRO A 84 2.46 -6.86 15.72
CA PRO A 84 1.94 -8.12 16.22
C PRO A 84 0.97 -7.89 17.38
N GLY A 85 0.00 -8.80 17.52
CA GLY A 85 -0.76 -8.90 18.77
C GLY A 85 0.13 -9.44 19.89
N ALA A 86 -0.25 -9.23 21.16
CA ALA A 86 0.43 -9.95 22.25
C ALA A 86 0.04 -11.44 22.23
N GLU A 87 -1.13 -11.76 21.66
CA GLU A 87 -1.53 -13.12 21.32
C GLU A 87 -1.95 -13.20 19.85
N GLU A 88 -1.49 -14.23 19.15
CA GLU A 88 -1.78 -14.46 17.74
C GLU A 88 -2.23 -15.91 17.50
N PHE A 89 -3.20 -16.10 16.61
CA PHE A 89 -3.69 -17.43 16.27
C PHE A 89 -4.14 -17.48 14.80
N TRP A 90 -3.72 -18.53 14.08
CA TRP A 90 -4.20 -18.80 12.74
C TRP A 90 -5.43 -19.70 12.78
N LEU A 91 -6.51 -19.28 12.12
CA LEU A 91 -7.77 -20.02 12.03
C LEU A 91 -8.33 -19.91 10.61
N ASP A 92 -8.37 -21.01 9.87
CA ASP A 92 -8.99 -21.11 8.54
C ASP A 92 -8.64 -19.93 7.61
N GLY A 93 -7.34 -19.60 7.54
CA GLY A 93 -6.82 -18.53 6.69
C GLY A 93 -6.90 -17.11 7.27
N TRP A 94 -7.45 -16.96 8.47
CA TRP A 94 -7.43 -15.72 9.24
C TRP A 94 -6.28 -15.69 10.22
N LEU A 95 -5.64 -14.53 10.35
CA LEU A 95 -4.76 -14.23 11.48
C LEU A 95 -5.56 -13.44 12.50
N LEU A 96 -5.80 -14.04 13.66
CA LEU A 96 -6.45 -13.43 14.81
C LEU A 96 -5.37 -12.83 15.70
N ARG A 97 -5.57 -11.58 16.14
CA ARG A 97 -4.64 -10.87 17.02
C ARG A 97 -5.37 -10.23 18.18
N GLY A 98 -4.84 -10.35 19.38
CA GLY A 98 -5.42 -9.82 20.62
C GLY A 98 -4.37 -9.16 21.53
N HIS A 99 -4.86 -8.30 22.42
CA HIS A 99 -4.06 -7.52 23.37
C HIS A 99 -2.94 -6.65 22.75
N GLY A 100 -3.08 -6.27 21.48
CA GLY A 100 -2.16 -5.36 20.79
C GLY A 100 -2.37 -3.90 21.17
N ALA A 101 -1.42 -3.04 20.81
CA ALA A 101 -1.49 -1.59 21.11
C ALA A 101 -2.43 -0.81 20.17
N THR A 102 -2.78 -1.36 19.01
CA THR A 102 -3.59 -0.69 17.98
C THR A 102 -4.87 -1.46 17.68
N PRO A 103 -5.91 -0.83 17.10
CA PRO A 103 -7.09 -1.54 16.61
C PRO A 103 -6.73 -2.66 15.62
N ALA A 104 -5.77 -2.43 14.73
CA ALA A 104 -5.28 -3.43 13.78
C ALA A 104 -4.68 -4.65 14.49
N ALA A 105 -3.83 -4.43 15.49
CA ALA A 105 -3.22 -5.48 16.32
C ALA A 105 -4.22 -6.18 17.28
N ASN A 106 -5.48 -5.75 17.29
CA ASN A 106 -6.61 -6.35 18.02
C ASN A 106 -7.74 -6.79 17.08
N SER A 107 -7.41 -7.20 15.86
CA SER A 107 -8.41 -7.59 14.84
C SER A 107 -8.00 -8.87 14.11
N ALA A 108 -9.00 -9.65 13.71
CA ALA A 108 -8.82 -10.76 12.79
C ALA A 108 -8.76 -10.24 11.35
N VAL A 109 -7.79 -10.71 10.57
CA VAL A 109 -7.58 -10.29 9.18
C VAL A 109 -7.45 -11.51 8.25
N PRO A 110 -8.14 -11.52 7.08
CA PRO A 110 -8.16 -12.67 6.17
C PRO A 110 -6.93 -12.67 5.26
N LEU A 111 -5.81 -13.20 5.76
CA LEU A 111 -4.52 -13.06 5.11
C LEU A 111 -4.15 -14.21 4.17
N ASP A 112 -4.84 -15.35 4.25
CA ASP A 112 -4.67 -16.47 3.33
C ASP A 112 -5.79 -16.53 2.27
N LEU A 113 -5.58 -17.31 1.21
CA LEU A 113 -6.60 -17.57 0.18
C LEU A 113 -7.79 -18.39 0.71
N SER A 114 -7.57 -19.24 1.72
CA SER A 114 -8.60 -20.08 2.33
C SER A 114 -9.58 -19.32 3.24
N ALA A 115 -9.30 -18.06 3.56
CA ALA A 115 -10.12 -17.25 4.44
C ALA A 115 -11.56 -17.12 3.94
N SER A 116 -12.51 -17.56 4.78
CA SER A 116 -13.94 -17.57 4.48
C SER A 116 -14.76 -16.94 5.61
N VAL A 117 -15.94 -16.42 5.27
CA VAL A 117 -16.93 -15.93 6.24
C VAL A 117 -17.46 -17.03 7.16
N SER A 118 -17.35 -18.31 6.77
CA SER A 118 -17.75 -19.45 7.60
C SER A 118 -16.92 -19.57 8.89
N ALA A 119 -15.71 -18.99 8.93
CA ALA A 119 -14.86 -18.97 10.13
C ALA A 119 -15.30 -17.94 11.17
N ILE A 120 -16.15 -16.97 10.80
CA ILE A 120 -16.53 -15.84 11.67
C ILE A 120 -17.09 -16.29 13.04
N PRO A 121 -17.99 -17.29 13.14
CA PRO A 121 -18.46 -17.76 14.45
C PRO A 121 -17.33 -18.25 15.36
N ALA A 122 -16.34 -18.96 14.82
CA ALA A 122 -15.19 -19.44 15.57
C ALA A 122 -14.23 -18.30 15.95
N ILE A 123 -14.05 -17.31 15.07
CA ILE A 123 -13.31 -16.07 15.38
C ILE A 123 -13.97 -15.32 16.55
N VAL A 124 -15.29 -15.18 16.52
CA VAL A 124 -16.06 -14.55 17.61
C VAL A 124 -15.87 -15.29 18.92
N ALA A 125 -15.93 -16.63 18.90
CA ALA A 125 -15.68 -17.45 20.09
C ALA A 125 -14.26 -17.25 20.64
N TRP A 126 -13.24 -17.19 19.77
CA TRP A 126 -11.84 -16.99 20.16
C TRP A 126 -11.63 -15.67 20.91
N TYR A 127 -12.21 -14.56 20.42
CA TYR A 127 -12.13 -13.26 21.08
C TYR A 127 -12.89 -13.24 22.41
N ARG A 128 -14.10 -13.80 22.44
CA ARG A 128 -14.94 -13.85 23.66
C ARG A 128 -14.30 -14.66 24.78
N ALA A 129 -13.64 -15.78 24.46
CA ALA A 129 -12.90 -16.58 25.43
C ALA A 129 -11.77 -15.80 26.12
N ARG A 130 -11.32 -14.69 25.53
CA ARG A 130 -10.27 -13.79 26.04
C ARG A 130 -10.83 -12.49 26.62
N GLY A 131 -12.16 -12.35 26.72
CA GLY A 131 -12.80 -11.12 27.16
C GLY A 131 -12.58 -9.93 26.21
N LEU A 132 -12.26 -10.19 24.95
CA LEU A 132 -11.99 -9.16 23.94
C LEU A 132 -13.22 -8.95 23.04
N PRO A 133 -13.46 -7.71 22.56
CA PRO A 133 -14.50 -7.45 21.57
C PRO A 133 -14.10 -8.07 20.23
N PRO A 134 -14.93 -8.95 19.62
CA PRO A 134 -14.65 -9.48 18.30
C PRO A 134 -14.60 -8.36 17.26
N ARG A 135 -13.50 -8.28 16.52
CA ARG A 135 -13.30 -7.27 15.48
C ARG A 135 -12.65 -7.92 14.26
N LEU A 136 -13.22 -7.67 13.09
CA LEU A 136 -12.63 -8.11 11.82
C LEU A 136 -12.10 -6.87 11.10
N LEU A 137 -10.86 -6.93 10.64
CA LEU A 137 -10.24 -5.98 9.73
C LEU A 137 -10.30 -6.62 8.33
N ILE A 138 -11.10 -6.04 7.45
CA ILE A 138 -11.36 -6.55 6.10
C ILE A 138 -10.73 -5.60 5.07
N PRO A 139 -9.60 -5.97 4.46
CA PRO A 139 -9.07 -5.24 3.32
C PRO A 139 -10.00 -5.40 2.11
N ASP A 140 -10.18 -4.31 1.36
CA ASP A 140 -11.05 -4.28 0.19
C ASP A 140 -10.64 -5.38 -0.79
N ARG A 141 -11.64 -6.06 -1.38
CA ARG A 141 -11.48 -7.11 -2.40
C ARG A 141 -10.93 -8.46 -1.89
N LEU A 142 -10.56 -8.59 -0.61
CA LEU A 142 -10.14 -9.89 -0.07
C LEU A 142 -11.33 -10.78 0.30
N LEU A 143 -12.33 -10.21 0.96
CA LEU A 143 -13.52 -10.92 1.39
C LEU A 143 -14.73 -9.98 1.40
N ARG A 144 -15.85 -10.45 0.84
CA ARG A 144 -17.11 -9.72 0.91
C ARG A 144 -17.84 -10.09 2.19
N VAL A 145 -18.08 -9.09 3.03
CA VAL A 145 -18.79 -9.23 4.29
C VAL A 145 -19.86 -8.15 4.34
N ASP A 146 -21.13 -8.55 4.42
CA ASP A 146 -22.28 -7.63 4.45
C ASP A 146 -22.54 -7.16 5.89
N LEU A 147 -21.53 -6.53 6.49
CA LEU A 147 -21.58 -5.95 7.83
C LEU A 147 -21.25 -4.45 7.79
N VAL A 148 -21.84 -3.70 8.72
CA VAL A 148 -21.61 -2.26 8.86
C VAL A 148 -20.17 -2.03 9.30
N SER A 149 -19.49 -1.13 8.59
CA SER A 149 -18.15 -0.70 8.93
C SER A 149 -18.23 0.33 10.06
N VAL A 150 -17.49 0.09 11.14
CA VAL A 150 -17.38 1.04 12.26
C VAL A 150 -16.23 2.03 12.06
N HIS A 151 -15.22 1.64 11.28
CA HIS A 151 -14.06 2.46 10.98
C HIS A 151 -13.44 2.02 9.65
N THR A 152 -12.86 2.96 8.91
CA THR A 152 -12.17 2.71 7.64
C THR A 152 -10.81 3.38 7.64
N GLU A 153 -9.85 2.68 7.05
CA GLU A 153 -8.49 3.17 6.87
C GLU A 153 -8.09 3.08 5.39
N ASN A 154 -7.31 4.06 4.94
CA ASN A 154 -6.58 4.00 3.69
C ASN A 154 -5.19 3.45 3.97
N VAL A 155 -4.79 2.43 3.21
CA VAL A 155 -3.41 1.96 3.17
C VAL A 155 -2.76 2.57 1.94
N LEU A 156 -1.79 3.45 2.17
CA LEU A 156 -1.07 4.14 1.11
C LEU A 156 0.37 3.64 1.03
N VAL A 157 0.93 3.64 -0.17
CA VAL A 157 2.28 3.13 -0.44
C VAL A 157 3.12 4.12 -1.24
N ARG A 158 4.44 4.03 -1.09
CA ARG A 158 5.42 4.78 -1.88
C ARG A 158 6.65 3.90 -2.14
N GLU A 159 7.29 4.07 -3.28
CA GLU A 159 8.59 3.46 -3.55
C GLU A 159 9.70 4.13 -2.72
N VAL A 160 10.60 3.33 -2.16
CA VAL A 160 11.80 3.80 -1.45
C VAL A 160 12.92 3.96 -2.48
N ASN A 161 13.21 5.21 -2.85
CA ASN A 161 14.32 5.56 -3.75
C ASN A 161 15.09 6.74 -3.15
N VAL A 162 15.68 6.52 -1.98
CA VAL A 162 16.47 7.52 -1.25
C VAL A 162 17.81 6.92 -0.86
N GLU A 163 18.81 7.77 -0.68
CA GLU A 163 20.11 7.33 -0.16
C GLU A 163 19.95 6.72 1.24
N PRO A 164 20.46 5.50 1.48
CA PRO A 164 20.34 4.84 2.76
C PRO A 164 21.14 5.59 3.83
N ARG A 165 20.53 5.81 5.00
CA ARG A 165 21.19 6.40 6.17
C ARG A 165 20.78 5.65 7.41
N ASP A 166 21.73 5.35 8.28
CA ASP A 166 21.40 4.80 9.58
C ASP A 166 20.88 5.92 10.50
N VAL A 167 19.75 5.65 11.16
CA VAL A 167 19.04 6.60 12.02
C VAL A 167 18.76 5.90 13.33
N THR A 168 19.36 6.41 14.40
CA THR A 168 19.31 5.76 15.73
C THR A 168 17.89 5.76 16.30
N ASP A 169 17.15 6.85 16.11
CA ASP A 169 15.77 7.01 16.57
C ASP A 169 14.77 6.76 15.44
N HIS A 170 14.59 5.48 15.11
CA HIS A 170 13.71 5.02 14.05
C HIS A 170 12.32 4.60 14.54
N ALA A 171 12.11 4.51 15.86
CA ALA A 171 10.81 4.12 16.39
C ALA A 171 9.72 5.16 16.05
N PRO A 172 8.50 4.73 15.69
CA PRO A 172 7.99 3.37 15.66
C PRO A 172 8.06 2.69 14.26
N ALA A 173 8.95 3.13 13.36
CA ALA A 173 9.09 2.49 12.06
C ALA A 173 9.62 1.06 12.18
N VAL A 174 9.09 0.16 11.35
CA VAL A 174 9.47 -1.25 11.35
C VAL A 174 9.68 -1.72 9.91
N VAL A 175 10.77 -2.45 9.67
CA VAL A 175 10.99 -3.14 8.39
C VAL A 175 10.50 -4.57 8.48
N THR A 176 9.65 -4.98 7.55
CA THR A 176 9.10 -6.34 7.47
C THR A 176 9.15 -6.90 6.06
N ASP A 177 9.26 -8.22 5.98
CA ASP A 177 9.27 -8.96 4.72
C ASP A 177 7.85 -9.47 4.39
N ALA A 178 7.37 -9.16 3.18
CA ALA A 178 6.14 -9.73 2.66
C ALA A 178 6.39 -11.13 2.06
N PRO A 179 5.36 -11.99 1.92
CA PRO A 179 5.52 -13.33 1.35
C PRO A 179 6.07 -13.38 -0.09
N ASP A 180 5.92 -12.30 -0.86
CA ASP A 180 6.49 -12.18 -2.22
C ASP A 180 7.96 -11.71 -2.24
N GLY A 181 8.58 -11.57 -1.07
CA GLY A 181 9.95 -11.07 -0.91
C GLY A 181 10.06 -9.55 -0.94
N THR A 182 8.95 -8.81 -1.10
CA THR A 182 8.98 -7.35 -0.98
C THR A 182 9.30 -6.96 0.46
N ARG A 183 10.34 -6.17 0.65
CA ARG A 183 10.69 -5.62 1.96
C ARG A 183 10.07 -4.24 2.13
N TRP A 184 9.25 -4.10 3.17
CA TRP A 184 8.47 -2.92 3.46
C TRP A 184 8.99 -2.18 4.69
N VAL A 185 8.97 -0.85 4.67
CA VAL A 185 9.04 -0.03 5.88
C VAL A 185 7.64 0.50 6.22
N GLY A 186 7.14 0.11 7.39
CA GLY A 186 5.90 0.64 7.95
C GLY A 186 6.17 1.95 8.69
N LEU A 187 5.48 3.01 8.33
CA LEU A 187 5.63 4.33 8.94
C LEU A 187 4.38 4.72 9.74
N PRO A 188 4.53 5.52 10.82
CA PRO A 188 3.38 6.07 11.53
C PRO A 188 2.58 7.05 10.67
N ALA A 189 1.28 7.16 10.98
CA ALA A 189 0.31 7.95 10.22
C ALA A 189 0.64 9.45 10.12
N ALA A 190 1.26 10.00 11.17
CA ALA A 190 1.56 11.41 11.28
C ALA A 190 3.07 11.61 11.47
N LEU A 191 3.70 12.28 10.52
CA LEU A 191 5.12 12.61 10.54
C LEU A 191 5.32 14.04 10.01
N THR A 192 6.31 14.73 10.57
CA THR A 192 6.90 15.89 9.89
C THR A 192 7.69 15.42 8.67
N ARG A 193 7.94 16.32 7.71
CA ARG A 193 8.71 15.97 6.50
C ARG A 193 10.11 15.44 6.84
N ASP A 194 10.82 16.12 7.73
CA ASP A 194 12.18 15.71 8.14
C ASP A 194 12.19 14.31 8.77
N ARG A 195 11.23 14.04 9.68
CA ARG A 195 11.10 12.70 10.27
C ARG A 195 10.74 11.65 9.25
N PHE A 196 9.88 11.98 8.28
CA PHE A 196 9.57 11.07 7.19
C PHE A 196 10.81 10.74 6.35
N ASP A 197 11.61 11.75 5.97
CA ASP A 197 12.80 11.54 5.14
C ASP A 197 13.88 10.72 5.88
N ASP A 198 14.03 10.90 7.20
CA ASP A 198 14.92 10.10 8.02
C ASP A 198 14.46 8.65 8.14
N LEU A 199 13.19 8.40 8.45
CA LEU A 199 12.65 7.04 8.56
C LEU A 199 12.65 6.31 7.21
N LEU A 200 12.45 7.03 6.10
CA LEU A 200 12.54 6.46 4.77
C LEU A 200 13.98 6.05 4.41
N ALA A 201 14.96 6.89 4.75
CA ALA A 201 16.39 6.59 4.57
C ALA A 201 16.87 5.43 5.47
N TRP A 202 16.34 5.35 6.69
CA TRP A 202 16.54 4.20 7.57
C TRP A 202 15.95 2.93 6.95
N GLY A 203 14.69 2.96 6.50
CA GLY A 203 14.08 1.83 5.81
C GLY A 203 14.92 1.34 4.63
N ALA A 204 15.45 2.27 3.82
CA ALA A 204 16.36 1.97 2.71
C ALA A 204 17.66 1.29 3.19
N ALA A 205 18.26 1.75 4.29
CA ALA A 205 19.48 1.15 4.87
C ALA A 205 19.25 -0.30 5.32
N TYR A 206 18.02 -0.65 5.69
CA TYR A 206 17.61 -2.01 6.05
C TYR A 206 17.02 -2.78 4.86
N GLY A 207 17.14 -2.26 3.64
CA GLY A 207 16.76 -2.95 2.40
C GLY A 207 15.28 -2.86 2.04
N ALA A 208 14.50 -1.99 2.70
CA ALA A 208 13.13 -1.74 2.29
C ALA A 208 13.12 -1.04 0.93
N THR A 209 12.37 -1.63 -0.02
CA THR A 209 12.18 -1.06 -1.36
C THR A 209 10.86 -0.30 -1.46
N ARG A 210 9.95 -0.51 -0.51
CA ARG A 210 8.64 0.15 -0.46
C ARG A 210 8.30 0.59 0.95
N ALA A 211 7.56 1.68 1.06
CA ALA A 211 7.05 2.20 2.32
C ALA A 211 5.52 2.13 2.30
N TYR A 212 4.91 1.91 3.46
CA TYR A 212 3.47 2.03 3.63
C TYR A 212 3.11 2.83 4.88
N VAL A 213 1.91 3.41 4.84
CA VAL A 213 1.27 4.07 5.97
C VAL A 213 -0.22 3.74 5.99
N CYS A 214 -0.76 3.52 7.18
CA CYS A 214 -2.20 3.32 7.38
C CYS A 214 -2.77 4.53 8.12
N VAL A 215 -3.76 5.18 7.52
CA VAL A 215 -4.40 6.39 8.05
C VAL A 215 -5.91 6.24 8.00
N ALA A 216 -6.63 6.95 8.86
CA ALA A 216 -8.08 7.06 8.74
C ALA A 216 -8.47 7.59 7.35
N ASP A 217 -9.64 7.19 6.82
CA ASP A 217 -10.05 7.57 5.45
C ASP A 217 -10.07 9.10 5.23
N THR A 218 -10.35 9.87 6.29
CA THR A 218 -10.36 11.34 6.29
C THR A 218 -8.97 11.98 6.29
N ASP A 219 -7.92 11.24 6.64
CA ASP A 219 -6.61 11.81 7.03
C ASP A 219 -5.50 11.52 6.01
N SER A 220 -5.89 11.23 4.75
CA SER A 220 -4.92 10.85 3.71
C SER A 220 -4.16 12.02 3.08
N ALA A 221 -4.54 13.27 3.37
CA ALA A 221 -3.93 14.45 2.75
C ALA A 221 -2.44 14.60 3.07
N ALA A 222 -2.04 14.40 4.33
CA ALA A 222 -0.64 14.51 4.76
C ALA A 222 0.24 13.44 4.09
N ALA A 223 -0.23 12.18 4.06
CA ALA A 223 0.47 11.09 3.38
C ALA A 223 0.64 11.37 1.87
N ARG A 224 -0.39 11.89 1.20
CA ARG A 224 -0.31 12.27 -0.22
C ARG A 224 0.70 13.40 -0.47
N ALA A 225 0.79 14.39 0.42
CA ALA A 225 1.80 15.43 0.34
C ALA A 225 3.24 14.91 0.51
N LEU A 226 3.40 13.75 1.16
CA LEU A 226 4.65 12.98 1.25
C LEU A 226 4.82 11.98 0.09
N GLY A 227 4.00 12.05 -0.95
CA GLY A 227 4.14 11.25 -2.17
C GLY A 227 3.60 9.82 -2.07
N PHE A 228 2.75 9.52 -1.09
CA PHE A 228 2.08 8.22 -1.00
C PHE A 228 0.86 8.15 -1.92
N GLY A 229 0.73 7.05 -2.66
CA GLY A 229 -0.43 6.68 -3.47
C GLY A 229 -1.35 5.70 -2.74
N LEU A 230 -2.66 5.76 -2.99
CA LEU A 230 -3.61 4.82 -2.39
C LEU A 230 -3.40 3.41 -2.96
N HIS A 231 -3.12 2.42 -2.09
CA HIS A 231 -3.01 1.02 -2.50
C HIS A 231 -4.37 0.32 -2.40
N HIS A 232 -4.98 0.40 -1.23
CA HIS A 232 -6.30 -0.17 -0.97
C HIS A 232 -6.88 0.45 0.31
N ARG A 233 -8.16 0.17 0.56
CA ARG A 233 -8.79 0.48 1.84
C ARG A 233 -8.97 -0.78 2.65
N ARG A 234 -9.13 -0.60 3.95
CA ARG A 234 -9.57 -1.66 4.85
C ARG A 234 -10.60 -1.11 5.82
N ARG A 235 -11.49 -1.96 6.25
CA ARG A 235 -12.60 -1.59 7.12
C ARG A 235 -12.66 -2.51 8.32
N TYR A 236 -12.99 -1.92 9.46
CA TYR A 236 -13.27 -2.65 10.67
C TYR A 236 -14.75 -2.89 10.77
N VAL A 237 -15.13 -4.15 10.93
CA VAL A 237 -16.51 -4.56 11.15
C VAL A 237 -16.61 -5.28 12.48
N LEU A 238 -17.72 -5.06 13.17
CA LEU A 238 -18.08 -5.81 14.36
C LEU A 238 -19.01 -6.94 13.91
N PRO A 239 -18.64 -8.21 14.14
CA PRO A 239 -19.58 -9.31 13.96
C PRO A 239 -20.84 -9.08 14.79
N PRO A 240 -22.02 -9.50 14.32
CA PRO A 240 -23.25 -9.36 15.09
C PRO A 240 -23.08 -10.00 16.47
N GLU A 241 -23.53 -9.30 17.50
CA GLU A 241 -23.69 -9.92 18.80
C GLU A 241 -24.72 -11.04 18.63
N ASN A 242 -24.32 -12.31 18.77
CA ASN A 242 -25.30 -13.37 18.96
C ASN A 242 -26.20 -12.95 20.13
N ARG A 243 -27.42 -12.49 19.84
CA ARG A 243 -28.49 -12.48 20.82
C ARG A 243 -28.74 -13.95 21.11
N SER A 244 -28.28 -14.42 22.27
CA SER A 244 -28.70 -15.70 22.81
C SER A 244 -30.23 -15.69 22.85
N THR A 245 -30.85 -16.47 21.96
CA THR A 245 -32.22 -16.95 22.14
C THR A 245 -32.20 -18.15 23.05
#